data_AF-A0AAD5FYJ9-F1
#
_entry.id   AF-A0AAD5FYJ9-F1
#
_cell.length_a   1.000
_cell.length_b   1.000
_cell.length_c   1.000
_cell.angle_alpha   90.00
_cell.angle_beta   90.00
_cell.angle_gamma   90.00
#
_symmetry.space_group_name_H-M   'P 1'
#
loop_
_entity.id
_entity.type
_entity.pdbx_description
1 polymer ?
#
loop_
_entity_poly.entity_id
_entity_poly.type
_entity_poly.pdbx_seq_one_letter_code
_entity_poly.pdbx_strand_id
1 'polypeptide(L)'
;MFPIVKRESISALKYSRIQCISRTSFTYLASSNVTTRNLSFKIPNVFKAVQQANKIDERFEELGKSPTKDKVQQVIDAVKDTPELLFQLNFFFYECGKLGITHDNVDKRKRRWNYWPNVILKLAPLNSAFWDTCYSLDKAQHKHSLTPFKLNDIGLLDPKNFPQDFIKQLATGKYNGIDFRNVIIFAFSRPKFTTTPAEDEEKGTK
;
A
#
# COMPACT_ATOMS: atom_id res chain seq x y z
N MET A 1 52.26 -35.69 -19.97
CA MET A 1 52.61 -37.05 -20.42
C MET A 1 52.27 -37.98 -19.28
N PHE A 2 51.30 -38.88 -19.44
CA PHE A 2 50.94 -39.90 -18.44
C PHE A 2 51.53 -41.25 -18.84
N PRO A 3 51.92 -42.08 -17.87
CA PRO A 3 51.77 -43.52 -17.95
C PRO A 3 50.71 -44.02 -16.97
N ILE A 4 49.96 -45.04 -17.40
CA ILE A 4 48.95 -45.81 -16.64
C ILE A 4 49.49 -47.26 -16.52
N VAL A 5 48.78 -48.17 -15.81
CA VAL A 5 48.93 -49.66 -15.85
C VAL A 5 50.04 -50.16 -14.88
N LYS A 6 49.91 -51.13 -13.96
CA LYS A 6 48.93 -52.18 -13.52
C LYS A 6 49.32 -52.65 -12.07
N ARG A 7 48.65 -53.50 -11.26
CA ARG A 7 47.32 -54.21 -11.23
C ARG A 7 47.08 -54.77 -9.79
N GLU A 8 45.82 -54.93 -9.35
CA GLU A 8 45.25 -55.96 -8.41
C GLU A 8 45.93 -56.29 -7.03
N SER A 9 45.25 -56.75 -5.96
CA SER A 9 43.91 -57.38 -5.81
C SER A 9 43.39 -57.38 -4.35
N ILE A 10 42.04 -57.31 -4.17
CA ILE A 10 41.16 -58.10 -3.24
C ILE A 10 41.46 -58.00 -1.69
N SER A 11 40.53 -57.83 -0.73
CA SER A 11 39.08 -58.11 -0.62
C SER A 11 38.34 -57.24 0.42
N ALA A 12 37.01 -57.19 0.25
CA ALA A 12 35.91 -56.73 1.09
C ALA A 12 36.06 -56.63 2.64
N LEU A 13 35.29 -55.69 3.23
CA LEU A 13 34.35 -56.00 4.32
C LEU A 13 33.16 -55.00 4.43
N LYS A 14 31.95 -55.54 4.25
CA LYS A 14 30.61 -55.15 4.77
C LYS A 14 30.26 -53.68 5.09
N TYR A 15 29.41 -53.14 4.22
CA TYR A 15 28.14 -52.43 4.52
C TYR A 15 27.77 -52.15 5.99
N SER A 16 27.41 -50.89 6.28
CA SER A 16 26.38 -50.56 7.28
C SER A 16 25.39 -49.52 6.69
N ARG A 17 24.11 -49.93 6.57
CA ARG A 17 23.01 -49.01 6.25
C ARG A 17 22.58 -48.33 7.55
N ILE A 18 22.65 -47.01 7.63
CA ILE A 18 22.02 -46.27 8.73
C ILE A 18 20.54 -46.03 8.35
N GLN A 19 19.66 -46.92 8.83
CA GLN A 19 18.22 -46.66 8.88
C GLN A 19 17.86 -46.14 10.28
N CYS A 20 17.75 -44.82 10.43
CA CYS A 20 17.11 -44.22 11.61
C CYS A 20 15.63 -43.99 11.34
N ILE A 21 14.81 -45.03 11.58
CA ILE A 21 13.36 -44.89 11.67
C ILE A 21 13.00 -44.61 13.13
N SER A 22 13.02 -43.33 13.52
CA SER A 22 12.56 -42.89 14.85
C SER A 22 11.03 -42.86 14.90
N ARG A 23 10.42 -44.02 15.21
CA ARG A 23 9.01 -44.06 15.64
C ARG A 23 8.88 -43.43 17.03
N THR A 24 8.39 -42.20 17.09
CA THR A 24 8.00 -41.55 18.35
C THR A 24 6.61 -42.02 18.79
N SER A 25 6.58 -43.00 19.69
CA SER A 25 5.37 -43.45 20.36
C SER A 25 4.86 -42.40 21.35
N PHE A 26 3.85 -41.61 20.99
CA PHE A 26 3.16 -40.72 21.91
C PHE A 26 2.10 -41.48 22.73
N THR A 27 2.48 -41.93 23.93
CA THR A 27 1.52 -42.44 24.93
C THR A 27 0.95 -41.27 25.74
N TYR A 28 -0.18 -40.70 25.27
CA TYR A 28 -0.97 -39.76 26.07
C TYR A 28 -1.95 -40.53 26.97
N LEU A 29 -1.65 -40.57 28.27
CA LEU A 29 -2.61 -40.86 29.33
C LEU A 29 -2.54 -39.77 30.38
N ALA A 30 -3.43 -38.78 30.25
CA ALA A 30 -3.74 -37.82 31.30
C ALA A 30 -5.27 -37.71 31.39
N SER A 31 -5.85 -38.42 32.36
CA SER A 31 -7.28 -38.32 32.66
C SER A 31 -7.57 -36.97 33.32
N SER A 32 -8.17 -36.06 32.57
CA SER A 32 -8.77 -34.84 33.12
C SER A 32 -10.30 -34.91 32.98
N ASN A 33 -10.98 -34.97 34.13
CA ASN A 33 -12.43 -34.89 34.19
C ASN A 33 -12.88 -33.46 33.90
N VAL A 34 -12.94 -33.08 32.62
CA VAL A 34 -13.45 -31.78 32.18
C VAL A 34 -14.98 -31.80 32.28
N THR A 35 -15.51 -31.24 33.37
CA THR A 35 -16.94 -31.00 33.53
C THR A 35 -17.40 -29.96 32.49
N THR A 36 -17.96 -30.44 31.39
CA THR A 36 -18.47 -29.58 30.30
C THR A 36 -19.70 -28.80 30.75
N ARG A 37 -19.47 -27.58 31.26
CA ARG A 37 -20.54 -26.60 31.46
C ARG A 37 -21.15 -26.26 30.09
N ASN A 38 -22.35 -26.75 29.82
CA ASN A 38 -23.15 -26.39 28.65
C ASN A 38 -23.59 -24.92 28.72
N LEU A 39 -22.68 -24.01 28.33
CA LEU A 39 -23.01 -22.62 28.07
C LEU A 39 -23.79 -22.54 26.76
N SER A 40 -25.12 -22.62 26.86
CA SER A 40 -26.03 -22.38 25.74
C SER A 40 -25.91 -20.92 25.29
N PHE A 41 -25.00 -20.66 24.35
CA PHE A 41 -24.86 -19.36 23.71
C PHE A 41 -26.07 -19.14 22.81
N LYS A 42 -27.05 -18.38 23.29
CA LYS A 42 -28.18 -17.93 22.47
C LYS A 42 -27.65 -16.99 21.40
N ILE A 43 -27.42 -17.51 20.19
CA ILE A 43 -27.02 -16.73 19.02
C ILE A 43 -28.10 -15.67 18.76
N PRO A 44 -27.81 -14.36 18.91
CA PRO A 44 -28.78 -13.32 18.58
C PRO A 44 -29.07 -13.33 17.08
N ASN A 45 -30.28 -12.92 16.72
CA ASN A 45 -30.87 -13.12 15.38
C ASN A 45 -30.03 -12.52 14.22
N VAL A 46 -29.08 -13.31 13.71
CA VAL A 46 -28.08 -12.92 12.69
C VAL A 46 -28.75 -12.36 11.43
N PHE A 47 -29.93 -12.86 11.07
CA PHE A 47 -30.69 -12.40 9.91
C PHE A 47 -31.04 -10.91 9.96
N LYS A 48 -31.27 -10.31 11.14
CA LYS A 48 -31.54 -8.86 11.23
C LYS A 48 -30.28 -8.02 10.99
N ALA A 49 -29.13 -8.48 11.49
CA ALA A 49 -27.84 -7.83 11.24
C ALA A 49 -27.44 -7.94 9.76
N VAL A 50 -27.62 -9.11 9.13
CA VAL A 50 -27.37 -9.32 7.70
C VAL A 50 -28.34 -8.50 6.83
N GLN A 51 -29.62 -8.41 7.18
CA GLN A 51 -30.57 -7.57 6.44
C GLN A 51 -30.29 -6.06 6.58
N GLN A 52 -29.76 -5.60 7.72
CA GLN A 52 -29.29 -4.22 7.85
C GLN A 52 -28.00 -3.98 7.08
N ALA A 53 -27.03 -4.91 7.11
CA ALA A 53 -25.80 -4.84 6.33
C ALA A 53 -26.08 -4.81 4.81
N ASN A 54 -27.00 -5.63 4.32
CA ASN A 54 -27.36 -5.65 2.89
C ASN A 54 -28.07 -4.35 2.45
N LYS A 55 -28.95 -3.77 3.29
CA LYS A 55 -29.60 -2.47 2.99
C LYS A 55 -28.64 -1.28 3.08
N ILE A 56 -27.57 -1.43 3.84
CA ILE A 56 -26.42 -0.54 3.85
C ILE A 56 -25.72 -0.69 2.48
N ASP A 57 -25.28 -1.89 2.11
CA ASP A 57 -24.60 -2.19 0.83
C ASP A 57 -25.38 -1.70 -0.41
N GLU A 58 -26.70 -1.87 -0.48
CA GLU A 58 -27.53 -1.40 -1.60
C GLU A 58 -27.39 0.12 -1.84
N ARG A 59 -27.30 0.93 -0.77
CA ARG A 59 -27.03 2.38 -0.89
C ARG A 59 -25.56 2.69 -1.24
N PHE A 60 -24.61 1.84 -0.82
CA PHE A 60 -23.21 2.00 -1.19
C PHE A 60 -22.92 1.58 -2.63
N GLU A 61 -23.70 0.67 -3.22
CA GLU A 61 -23.64 0.37 -4.65
C GLU A 61 -24.05 1.56 -5.52
N GLU A 62 -25.04 2.36 -5.10
CA GLU A 62 -25.45 3.59 -5.80
C GLU A 62 -24.39 4.69 -5.69
N LEU A 63 -23.83 4.92 -4.49
CA LEU A 63 -22.71 5.84 -4.29
C LEU A 63 -21.41 5.39 -4.97
N GLY A 64 -21.20 4.07 -5.07
CA GLY A 64 -20.09 3.46 -5.78
C GLY A 64 -20.07 3.81 -7.27
N LYS A 65 -21.24 4.04 -7.88
CA LYS A 65 -21.43 4.35 -9.30
C LYS A 65 -21.15 5.82 -9.67
N SER A 66 -20.85 6.72 -8.72
CA SER A 66 -20.57 8.11 -9.09
C SER A 66 -19.27 8.25 -9.93
N PRO A 67 -19.24 9.15 -10.93
CA PRO A 67 -18.09 9.35 -11.79
C PRO A 67 -16.79 9.59 -11.01
N THR A 68 -15.68 9.00 -11.47
CA THR A 68 -14.35 9.20 -10.85
C THR A 68 -14.00 10.69 -10.73
N LYS A 69 -14.41 11.50 -11.72
CA LYS A 69 -14.20 12.97 -11.73
C LYS A 69 -14.82 13.65 -10.50
N ASP A 70 -16.02 13.25 -10.10
CA ASP A 70 -16.74 13.88 -8.99
C ASP A 70 -16.11 13.49 -7.65
N LYS A 71 -15.66 12.22 -7.52
CA LYS A 71 -14.89 11.74 -6.37
C LYS A 71 -13.55 12.46 -6.25
N VAL A 72 -12.86 12.74 -7.37
CA VAL A 72 -11.62 13.53 -7.37
C VAL A 72 -11.88 14.96 -6.97
N GLN A 73 -12.96 15.58 -7.46
CA GLN A 73 -13.31 16.94 -7.09
C GLN A 73 -13.60 17.05 -5.57
N GLN A 74 -14.33 16.09 -5.01
CA GLN A 74 -14.52 15.98 -3.54
C GLN A 74 -13.19 15.85 -2.80
N VAL A 75 -12.22 15.08 -3.32
CA VAL A 75 -10.86 15.00 -2.74
C VAL A 75 -10.15 16.36 -2.83
N ILE A 76 -10.21 17.07 -3.94
CA ILE A 76 -9.60 18.40 -4.09
C ILE A 76 -10.23 19.39 -3.09
N ASP A 77 -11.56 19.40 -2.99
CA ASP A 77 -12.31 20.23 -2.05
C ASP A 77 -12.07 19.87 -0.58
N ALA A 78 -11.76 18.60 -0.29
CA ALA A 78 -11.35 18.15 1.03
C ALA A 78 -9.92 18.60 1.40
N VAL A 79 -8.96 18.53 0.47
CA VAL A 79 -7.55 18.84 0.78
C VAL A 79 -7.20 20.33 0.70
N LYS A 80 -7.94 21.13 -0.08
CA LYS A 80 -7.54 22.52 -0.43
C LYS A 80 -7.15 23.41 0.74
N ASP A 81 -7.81 23.26 1.89
CA ASP A 81 -7.62 24.10 3.08
C ASP A 81 -6.74 23.43 4.16
N THR A 82 -6.09 22.30 3.86
CA THR A 82 -5.39 21.47 4.86
C THR A 82 -3.96 21.17 4.42
N PRO A 83 -2.93 21.86 4.97
CA PRO A 83 -1.55 21.74 4.50
C PRO A 83 -0.97 20.33 4.65
N GLU A 84 -1.40 19.58 5.66
CA GLU A 84 -0.99 18.19 5.88
C GLU A 84 -1.45 17.26 4.75
N LEU A 85 -2.71 17.38 4.34
CA LEU A 85 -3.28 16.60 3.22
C LEU A 85 -2.65 17.02 1.89
N LEU A 86 -2.41 18.31 1.66
CA LEU A 86 -1.71 18.82 0.48
C LEU A 86 -0.28 18.25 0.39
N PHE A 87 0.46 18.21 1.52
CA PHE A 87 1.77 17.59 1.57
C PHE A 87 1.70 16.08 1.30
N GLN A 88 0.81 15.35 1.98
CA GLN A 88 0.67 13.90 1.80
C GLN A 88 0.35 13.54 0.35
N LEU A 89 -0.57 14.28 -0.29
CA LEU A 89 -0.96 14.08 -1.68
C LEU A 89 0.18 14.42 -2.66
N ASN A 90 0.89 15.53 -2.45
CA ASN A 90 2.08 15.87 -3.23
C ASN A 90 3.19 14.82 -3.09
N PHE A 91 3.44 14.33 -1.87
CA PHE A 91 4.43 13.30 -1.62
C PHE A 91 4.04 11.95 -2.29
N PHE A 92 2.75 11.62 -2.31
CA PHE A 92 2.23 10.48 -3.06
C PHE A 92 2.47 10.63 -4.57
N PHE A 93 2.13 11.78 -5.16
CA PHE A 93 2.40 12.07 -6.57
C PHE A 93 3.90 12.04 -6.91
N TYR A 94 4.76 12.51 -6.02
CA TYR A 94 6.21 12.46 -6.18
C TYR A 94 6.77 11.02 -6.22
N GLU A 95 6.32 10.14 -5.33
CA GLU A 95 6.71 8.72 -5.36
C GLU A 95 6.09 7.97 -6.57
N CYS A 96 4.89 8.33 -7.01
CA CYS A 96 4.33 7.87 -8.28
C CYS A 96 5.23 8.27 -9.48
N GLY A 97 5.67 9.53 -9.52
CA GLY A 97 6.57 10.06 -10.55
C GLY A 97 7.88 9.27 -10.67
N LYS A 98 8.49 8.88 -9.53
CA LYS A 98 9.71 8.03 -9.51
C LYS A 98 9.53 6.66 -10.16
N LEU A 99 8.31 6.12 -10.15
CA LEU A 99 7.97 4.86 -10.81
C LEU A 99 7.53 5.04 -12.28
N GLY A 100 7.47 6.28 -12.78
CA GLY A 100 6.96 6.60 -14.11
C GLY A 100 5.43 6.62 -14.19
N ILE A 101 4.74 6.70 -13.05
CA ILE A 101 3.30 6.88 -12.94
C ILE A 101 3.04 8.40 -12.94
N THR A 102 2.84 8.97 -14.11
CA THR A 102 2.55 10.41 -14.29
C THR A 102 1.19 10.61 -14.95
N HIS A 103 0.74 11.86 -14.98
CA HIS A 103 -0.50 12.27 -15.66
C HIS A 103 -0.40 12.04 -17.18
N ASP A 104 0.69 12.50 -17.81
CA ASP A 104 0.83 12.55 -19.28
C ASP A 104 1.12 11.22 -19.97
N ASN A 105 1.49 10.18 -19.20
CA ASN A 105 2.12 8.97 -19.75
C ASN A 105 1.35 7.68 -19.42
N VAL A 106 0.03 7.75 -19.21
CA VAL A 106 -0.83 6.64 -18.74
C VAL A 106 -0.62 5.36 -19.56
N ASP A 107 -0.63 5.46 -20.89
CA ASP A 107 -0.59 4.28 -21.78
C ASP A 107 0.81 3.66 -21.92
N LYS A 108 1.88 4.41 -21.59
CA LYS A 108 3.28 3.94 -21.71
C LYS A 108 3.89 3.64 -20.34
N ARG A 109 3.09 3.59 -19.26
CA ARG A 109 3.55 3.13 -17.95
C ARG A 109 4.06 1.68 -18.06
N LYS A 110 5.22 1.39 -17.51
CA LYS A 110 5.81 0.03 -17.47
C LYS A 110 6.22 -0.32 -16.05
N ARG A 111 5.91 -1.55 -15.59
CA ARG A 111 6.36 -2.02 -14.27
C ARG A 111 7.88 -2.15 -14.30
N ARG A 112 8.57 -1.26 -13.58
CA ARG A 112 10.02 -1.35 -13.34
C ARG A 112 10.31 -2.42 -12.30
N TRP A 113 11.54 -2.95 -12.26
CA TRP A 113 11.95 -3.97 -11.28
C TRP A 113 11.72 -3.51 -9.82
N ASN A 114 11.88 -2.22 -9.56
CA ASN A 114 11.68 -1.59 -8.25
C ASN A 114 10.21 -1.23 -7.94
N TYR A 115 9.26 -1.58 -8.82
CA TYR A 115 7.83 -1.26 -8.65
C TYR A 115 7.26 -1.83 -7.35
N TRP A 116 7.30 -3.15 -7.17
CA TRP A 116 6.72 -3.81 -6.00
C TRP A 116 7.30 -3.34 -4.67
N PRO A 117 8.64 -3.22 -4.49
CA PRO A 117 9.22 -2.65 -3.28
C PRO A 117 8.73 -1.23 -2.96
N ASN A 118 8.68 -0.32 -3.95
CA ASN A 118 8.21 1.05 -3.70
C ASN A 118 6.70 1.14 -3.49
N VAL A 119 5.91 0.27 -4.14
CA VAL A 119 4.47 0.17 -3.91
C VAL A 119 4.18 -0.25 -2.47
N ILE A 120 4.84 -1.31 -1.98
CA ILE A 120 4.61 -1.85 -0.64
C ILE A 120 5.19 -0.94 0.45
N LEU A 121 6.44 -0.48 0.29
CA LEU A 121 7.15 0.28 1.33
C LEU A 121 6.82 1.79 1.34
N LYS A 122 6.17 2.31 0.30
CA LYS A 122 5.85 3.75 0.20
C LYS A 122 4.42 4.04 -0.26
N LEU A 123 4.03 3.65 -1.48
CA LEU A 123 2.72 4.09 -2.01
C LEU A 123 1.54 3.55 -1.19
N ALA A 124 1.59 2.31 -0.71
CA ALA A 124 0.59 1.75 0.18
C ALA A 124 0.48 2.50 1.53
N PRO A 125 1.56 2.70 2.31
CA PRO A 125 1.47 3.48 3.55
C PRO A 125 1.15 4.95 3.32
N LEU A 126 1.63 5.61 2.25
CA LEU A 126 1.22 6.98 1.92
C LEU A 126 -0.27 7.08 1.59
N ASN A 127 -0.80 6.14 0.79
CA ASN A 127 -2.24 6.09 0.48
C ASN A 127 -3.06 5.83 1.76
N SER A 128 -2.65 4.90 2.62
CA SER A 128 -3.34 4.68 3.91
C SER A 128 -3.33 5.95 4.74
N ALA A 129 -2.15 6.54 4.99
CA ALA A 129 -2.02 7.76 5.79
C ALA A 129 -2.88 8.91 5.27
N PHE A 130 -2.97 9.07 3.94
CA PHE A 130 -3.87 10.05 3.33
C PHE A 130 -5.34 9.79 3.67
N TRP A 131 -5.84 8.57 3.44
CA TRP A 131 -7.24 8.25 3.72
C TRP A 131 -7.56 8.18 5.21
N ASP A 132 -6.60 7.78 6.04
CA ASP A 132 -6.70 7.80 7.50
C ASP A 132 -6.77 9.25 8.04
N THR A 133 -6.02 10.19 7.43
CA THR A 133 -6.09 11.62 7.76
C THR A 133 -7.42 12.22 7.27
N CYS A 134 -7.86 11.91 6.05
CA CYS A 134 -9.17 12.33 5.54
C CYS A 134 -10.34 11.79 6.40
N TYR A 135 -10.27 10.54 6.85
CA TYR A 135 -11.26 9.94 7.75
C TYR A 135 -11.24 10.62 9.14
N SER A 136 -10.06 10.90 9.69
CA SER A 136 -9.91 11.58 10.99
C SER A 136 -10.42 13.02 10.99
N LEU A 137 -10.47 13.66 9.82
CA LEU A 137 -11.01 15.01 9.60
C LEU A 137 -12.49 15.00 9.15
N ASP A 138 -13.16 13.84 9.16
CA ASP A 138 -14.53 13.62 8.65
C ASP A 138 -14.74 14.05 7.17
N LYS A 139 -13.66 14.01 6.39
CA LYS A 139 -13.65 14.38 4.95
C LYS A 139 -13.80 13.18 4.02
N ALA A 140 -13.71 11.95 4.54
CA ALA A 140 -13.92 10.72 3.77
C ALA A 140 -14.62 9.67 4.62
N GLN A 141 -15.73 9.11 4.10
CA GLN A 141 -16.52 8.08 4.78
C GLN A 141 -15.95 6.66 4.62
N HIS A 142 -14.98 6.47 3.71
CA HIS A 142 -14.42 5.16 3.38
C HIS A 142 -12.89 5.19 3.24
N LYS A 143 -12.24 4.09 3.62
CA LYS A 143 -10.83 3.85 3.31
C LYS A 143 -10.71 3.33 1.88
N HIS A 144 -10.10 4.12 0.99
CA HIS A 144 -9.85 3.68 -0.38
C HIS A 144 -8.54 2.88 -0.46
N SER A 145 -8.61 1.64 -0.93
CA SER A 145 -7.41 0.83 -1.16
C SER A 145 -6.68 1.26 -2.43
N LEU A 146 -5.35 1.20 -2.38
CA LEU A 146 -4.52 1.18 -3.58
C LEU A 146 -4.82 -0.10 -4.38
N THR A 147 -4.73 -0.04 -5.71
CA THR A 147 -4.89 -1.17 -6.64
C THR A 147 -3.53 -1.51 -7.27
N PRO A 148 -2.61 -2.16 -6.54
CA PRO A 148 -1.21 -2.34 -6.95
C PRO A 148 -1.02 -3.22 -8.19
N PHE A 149 -2.04 -3.99 -8.58
CA PHE A 149 -1.97 -4.86 -9.75
C PHE A 149 -2.21 -4.10 -11.07
N LYS A 150 -2.94 -2.98 -11.05
CA LYS A 150 -3.29 -2.21 -12.25
C LYS A 150 -2.40 -0.96 -12.38
N LEU A 151 -1.34 -1.05 -13.18
CA LEU A 151 -0.38 0.05 -13.34
C LEU A 151 -1.00 1.32 -13.99
N ASN A 152 -1.98 1.13 -14.87
CA ASN A 152 -2.68 2.21 -15.56
C ASN A 152 -3.86 2.74 -14.73
N ASP A 153 -4.14 2.14 -13.56
CA ASP A 153 -5.30 2.45 -12.73
C ASP A 153 -5.05 2.07 -11.26
N ILE A 154 -4.25 2.89 -10.58
CA ILE A 154 -3.74 2.58 -9.23
C ILE A 154 -4.77 2.86 -8.13
N GLY A 155 -5.86 3.56 -8.46
CA GLY A 155 -6.95 3.91 -7.56
C GLY A 155 -7.36 5.37 -7.73
N LEU A 156 -8.14 5.89 -6.77
CA LEU A 156 -8.66 7.26 -6.84
C LEU A 156 -7.54 8.32 -6.81
N LEU A 157 -6.45 8.07 -6.06
CA LEU A 157 -5.28 8.95 -5.99
C LEU A 157 -4.34 8.88 -7.21
N ASP A 158 -4.65 8.13 -8.27
CA ASP A 158 -3.80 8.07 -9.46
C ASP A 158 -3.64 9.47 -10.11
N PRO A 159 -2.40 9.96 -10.37
CA PRO A 159 -2.18 11.28 -10.98
C PRO A 159 -2.93 11.53 -12.29
N LYS A 160 -3.34 10.50 -13.04
CA LYS A 160 -4.17 10.66 -14.24
C LYS A 160 -5.56 11.28 -13.95
N ASN A 161 -6.07 11.08 -12.73
CA ASN A 161 -7.43 11.44 -12.36
C ASN A 161 -7.57 12.94 -12.01
N PHE A 162 -6.47 13.59 -11.62
CA PHE A 162 -6.45 14.98 -11.16
C PHE A 162 -6.20 15.96 -12.31
N PRO A 163 -6.71 17.20 -12.23
CA PRO A 163 -6.36 18.26 -13.18
C PRO A 163 -4.84 18.50 -13.19
N GLN A 164 -4.26 18.63 -14.39
CA GLN A 164 -2.81 18.76 -14.51
C GLN A 164 -2.26 20.00 -13.79
N ASP A 165 -3.02 21.10 -13.75
CA ASP A 165 -2.61 22.33 -13.09
C ASP A 165 -2.61 22.22 -11.55
N PHE A 166 -3.51 21.41 -10.99
CA PHE A 166 -3.51 21.07 -9.57
C PHE A 166 -2.23 20.30 -9.20
N ILE A 167 -1.81 19.34 -10.03
CA ILE A 167 -0.56 18.58 -9.84
C ILE A 167 0.67 19.50 -9.95
N LYS A 168 0.70 20.40 -10.95
CA LYS A 168 1.78 21.39 -11.13
C LYS A 168 1.89 22.32 -9.92
N GLN A 169 0.76 22.85 -9.42
CA GLN A 169 0.76 23.72 -8.24
C GLN A 169 1.25 22.96 -6.99
N LEU A 170 0.74 21.75 -6.73
CA LEU A 170 1.21 20.93 -5.61
C LEU A 170 2.72 20.66 -5.65
N ALA A 171 3.31 20.45 -6.83
CA ALA A 171 4.75 20.25 -6.98
C ALA A 171 5.59 21.47 -6.53
N THR A 172 5.03 22.68 -6.52
CA THR A 172 5.70 23.89 -6.00
C THR A 172 5.71 23.96 -4.46
N GLY A 173 4.91 23.13 -3.79
CA GLY A 173 4.72 23.18 -2.33
C GLY A 173 3.80 24.30 -1.84
N LYS A 174 3.16 25.04 -2.76
CA LYS A 174 2.19 26.11 -2.48
C LYS A 174 0.91 25.84 -3.26
N TYR A 175 -0.25 25.92 -2.61
CA TYR A 175 -1.56 25.76 -3.25
C TYR A 175 -2.55 26.78 -2.68
N ASN A 176 -3.22 27.56 -3.55
CA ASN A 176 -4.15 28.64 -3.16
C ASN A 176 -3.64 29.57 -2.03
N GLY A 177 -2.34 29.87 -2.01
CA GLY A 177 -1.69 30.71 -0.99
C GLY A 177 -1.22 29.97 0.28
N ILE A 178 -1.60 28.69 0.46
CA ILE A 178 -1.14 27.85 1.57
C ILE A 178 0.21 27.24 1.19
N ASP A 179 1.27 27.59 1.93
CA ASP A 179 2.59 26.93 1.84
C ASP A 179 2.62 25.71 2.78
N PHE A 180 2.87 24.54 2.22
CA PHE A 180 2.97 23.28 2.96
C PHE A 180 4.38 22.65 2.89
N ARG A 181 5.40 23.37 2.40
CA ARG A 181 6.79 22.89 2.29
C ARG A 181 7.39 22.51 3.65
N ASN A 182 6.94 23.20 4.70
CA ASN A 182 7.45 23.08 6.07
C ASN A 182 6.67 22.10 6.96
N VAL A 183 5.63 21.42 6.45
CA VAL A 183 4.86 20.45 7.23
C VAL A 183 5.77 19.34 7.77
N ILE A 184 5.76 19.16 9.09
CA ILE A 184 6.57 18.15 9.77
C ILE A 184 5.78 16.86 9.85
N ILE A 185 6.13 15.90 8.99
CA ILE A 185 5.60 14.53 9.06
C ILE A 185 6.75 13.57 9.37
N PHE A 186 6.48 12.55 10.19
CA PHE A 186 7.40 11.45 10.49
C PHE A 186 7.56 10.50 9.28
N ALA A 187 8.13 11.01 8.19
CA ALA A 187 8.44 10.28 6.97
C ALA A 187 9.95 10.19 6.74
N PHE A 188 10.44 9.00 6.39
CA PHE A 188 11.86 8.74 6.11
C PHE A 188 12.41 9.48 4.86
N SER A 189 11.58 10.19 4.11
CA SER A 189 11.98 11.02 2.97
C SER A 189 10.99 12.15 2.73
N ARG A 190 11.45 13.27 2.16
CA ARG A 190 10.61 14.40 1.73
C ARG A 190 10.54 14.52 0.20
N PRO A 191 9.44 15.05 -0.37
CA PRO A 191 9.39 15.42 -1.77
C PRO A 191 10.38 16.55 -2.08
N LYS A 192 10.91 16.58 -3.31
CA LYS A 192 11.65 17.73 -3.83
C LYS A 192 10.65 18.66 -4.52
N PHE A 193 10.46 19.86 -3.97
CA PHE A 193 9.62 20.89 -4.57
C PHE A 193 10.32 21.53 -5.76
N THR A 194 9.55 21.93 -6.78
CA THR A 194 10.06 22.72 -7.90
C THR A 194 10.24 24.18 -7.46
N THR A 195 11.46 24.71 -7.50
CA THR A 195 11.65 26.16 -7.38
C THR A 195 10.94 26.86 -8.54
N THR A 196 10.27 27.96 -8.21
CA THR A 196 9.77 28.92 -9.19
C THR A 196 10.91 29.91 -9.46
N PRO A 197 11.19 30.34 -10.71
CA PRO A 197 12.37 31.15 -11.02
C PRO A 197 12.52 32.43 -10.18
N ALA A 198 11.42 32.99 -9.67
CA ALA A 198 11.44 34.11 -8.73
C ALA A 198 12.13 33.82 -7.37
N GLU A 199 12.22 32.55 -6.95
CA GLU A 199 12.89 32.15 -5.68
C GLU A 199 14.40 31.84 -5.89
N ASP A 200 14.88 31.79 -7.14
CA ASP A 200 16.28 31.50 -7.47
C ASP A 200 17.12 32.80 -7.61
N GLU A 201 16.52 33.93 -8.02
CA GLU A 201 17.22 35.23 -8.08
C GLU A 201 17.61 35.76 -6.67
N GLU A 202 16.75 35.58 -5.66
CA GLU A 202 17.00 36.04 -4.28
C GLU A 202 18.14 35.27 -3.58
N LYS A 203 18.53 34.09 -4.10
CA LYS A 203 19.65 33.29 -3.59
C LYS A 203 20.96 33.49 -4.35
N GLY A 204 20.94 34.27 -5.44
CA GLY A 204 22.12 34.59 -6.25
C GLY A 204 22.98 35.73 -5.70
N THR A 205 22.56 36.41 -4.63
CA THR A 205 23.20 37.63 -4.11
C THR A 205 23.85 37.43 -2.73
N LYS A 206 24.92 36.63 -2.66
CA LYS A 206 25.91 36.61 -1.57
C LYS A 206 27.31 36.31 -2.08
#